data_AF-A0A848ZQC0-F1
#
_entry.id   AF-A0A848ZQC0-F1
#
_cell.length_a   1.000
_cell.length_b   1.000
_cell.length_c   1.000
_cell.angle_alpha   90.00
_cell.angle_beta   90.00
_cell.angle_gamma   90.00
#
_symmetry.space_group_name_H-M   'P 1'
#
loop_
_entity.id
_entity.type
_entity.pdbx_description
1 polymer ?
#
loop_
_entity_poly.entity_id
_entity_poly.type
_entity_poly.pdbx_seq_one_letter_code
_entity_poly.pdbx_strand_id
1 'polypeptide(L)'
;MESIIIYLPVIMALIGLAFMAVKRSWVLKQNAGDGKMKEISDYIYEGALAFLKAEYKLLTIFVIGASVALAAISFIVPTTHILIVVAFIFGAFFSALAGNMGMKIATKTNVRTTQ
;
A
#
# COMPACT_ATOMS: atom_id res chain seq x y z
N MET A 1 -23.71 -3.68 24.81
CA MET A 1 -23.56 -4.35 23.49
C MET A 1 -23.12 -3.39 22.39
N GLU A 2 -23.64 -2.15 22.33
CA GLU A 2 -23.24 -1.17 21.29
C GLU A 2 -21.76 -0.76 21.35
N SER A 3 -21.17 -0.65 22.54
CA SER A 3 -19.77 -0.24 22.70
C SER A 3 -18.77 -1.22 22.04
N ILE A 4 -19.11 -2.51 21.99
CA ILE A 4 -18.26 -3.55 21.38
C ILE A 4 -18.26 -3.45 19.85
N ILE A 5 -19.35 -2.99 19.25
CA ILE A 5 -19.49 -2.85 17.79
C ILE A 5 -18.56 -1.76 17.24
N ILE A 6 -18.30 -0.70 18.01
CA ILE A 6 -17.40 0.40 17.62
C ILE A 6 -15.93 -0.06 17.56
N TYR A 7 -15.51 -0.99 18.43
CA TYR A 7 -14.14 -1.51 18.44
C TYR A 7 -13.93 -2.66 17.44
N LEU A 8 -15.00 -3.27 16.94
CA LEU A 8 -14.93 -4.45 16.06
C LEU A 8 -14.11 -4.21 14.78
N PRO A 9 -14.24 -3.08 14.04
CA PRO A 9 -13.42 -2.83 12.85
C PRO A 9 -11.92 -2.78 13.15
N VAL A 10 -11.54 -2.18 14.28
CA VAL A 10 -10.14 -2.08 14.70
C VAL A 10 -9.58 -3.46 15.01
N ILE A 11 -10.35 -4.29 15.74
CA ILE A 11 -9.95 -5.66 16.04
C ILE A 11 -9.80 -6.48 14.76
N MET A 12 -10.74 -6.39 13.82
CA MET A 12 -10.68 -7.09 12.53
C MET A 12 -9.49 -6.62 11.68
N ALA A 13 -9.19 -5.32 11.66
CA ALA A 13 -8.02 -4.79 10.96
C ALA A 13 -6.71 -5.36 11.52
N LEU A 14 -6.57 -5.44 12.84
CA LEU A 14 -5.40 -6.03 13.49
C LEU A 14 -5.24 -7.51 13.17
N ILE A 15 -6.33 -8.28 13.22
CA ILE A 15 -6.32 -9.70 12.85
C ILE A 15 -5.94 -9.87 11.37
N GLY A 16 -6.49 -9.05 10.48
CA GLY A 16 -6.16 -9.06 9.06
C GLY A 16 -4.68 -8.78 8.79
N LEU A 17 -4.11 -7.77 9.46
CA LEU A 17 -2.68 -7.45 9.37
C LEU A 17 -1.79 -8.59 9.90
N ALA A 18 -2.17 -9.19 11.04
CA ALA A 18 -1.47 -10.33 11.60
C ALA A 18 -1.49 -11.53 10.63
N PHE A 19 -2.65 -11.85 10.08
CA PHE A 19 -2.80 -12.92 9.09
C PHE A 19 -1.94 -12.68 7.84
N MET A 20 -1.96 -11.45 7.32
CA MET A 20 -1.13 -11.07 6.17
C MET A 20 0.36 -11.22 6.48
N ALA A 21 0.81 -10.77 7.66
CA ALA A 21 2.22 -10.90 8.08
C ALA A 21 2.66 -12.36 8.19
N VAL A 22 1.81 -13.24 8.72
CA VAL A 22 2.06 -14.68 8.79
C VAL A 22 2.15 -15.28 7.39
N LYS A 23 1.18 -15.01 6.52
CA LYS A 23 1.16 -15.54 5.15
C LYS A 23 2.35 -15.06 4.33
N ARG A 24 2.67 -13.76 4.39
CA ARG A 24 3.87 -13.19 3.78
C ARG A 24 5.13 -13.95 4.22
N SER A 25 5.30 -14.14 5.53
CA SER A 25 6.47 -14.81 6.08
C SER A 25 6.53 -16.28 5.66
N TRP A 26 5.39 -16.96 5.59
CA TRP A 26 5.31 -18.34 5.14
C TRP A 26 5.66 -18.48 3.65
N VAL A 27 5.17 -17.60 2.77
CA VAL A 27 5.52 -17.65 1.34
C VAL A 27 7.00 -17.32 1.13
N LEU A 28 7.54 -16.31 1.81
CA LEU A 28 8.95 -15.93 1.63
C LEU A 28 9.94 -17.03 2.07
N LYS A 29 9.52 -17.93 2.96
CA LYS A 29 10.29 -19.12 3.38
C LYS A 29 10.29 -20.24 2.34
N GLN A 30 9.39 -20.21 1.35
CA GLN A 30 9.40 -21.20 0.27
C GLN A 30 10.65 -21.01 -0.60
N ASN A 31 11.09 -22.11 -1.19
CA ASN A 31 12.24 -22.11 -2.10
C ASN A 31 11.98 -21.16 -3.29
N ALA A 32 13.03 -20.47 -3.72
CA ALA A 32 12.96 -19.46 -4.77
C ALA A 32 13.44 -19.97 -6.13
N GLY A 33 13.37 -21.29 -6.36
CA GLY A 33 13.92 -21.96 -7.53
C GLY A 33 15.45 -21.93 -7.57
N ASP A 34 16.00 -22.26 -8.74
CA ASP A 34 17.45 -22.29 -9.00
C ASP A 34 17.86 -21.35 -10.14
N GLY A 35 19.19 -21.12 -10.20
CA GLY A 35 19.91 -20.40 -11.25
C GLY A 35 19.12 -19.31 -11.98
N LYS A 36 18.70 -19.64 -13.20
CA LYS A 36 18.09 -18.72 -14.15
C LYS A 36 16.72 -18.19 -13.71
N MET A 37 15.95 -18.97 -12.96
CA MET A 37 14.65 -18.53 -12.45
C MET A 37 14.81 -17.42 -11.42
N LYS A 38 15.78 -17.58 -10.51
CA LYS A 38 16.09 -16.56 -9.50
C LYS A 38 16.63 -15.28 -10.14
N GLU A 39 17.53 -15.40 -11.11
CA GLU A 39 18.11 -14.25 -11.81
C GLU A 39 17.05 -13.40 -12.51
N ILE A 40 16.11 -14.04 -13.23
CA ILE A 40 14.99 -13.34 -13.89
C ILE A 40 14.08 -12.65 -12.86
N SER A 41 13.79 -13.33 -11.75
CA SER A 41 12.98 -12.75 -10.66
C SER A 41 13.63 -11.50 -10.06
N ASP A 42 14.95 -11.51 -9.88
CA ASP A 42 15.69 -10.36 -9.37
C ASP A 42 15.65 -9.17 -10.34
N TYR A 43 15.79 -9.39 -11.65
CA TYR A 43 15.61 -8.32 -12.65
C TYR A 43 14.18 -7.73 -12.64
N ILE A 44 13.15 -8.58 -12.49
CA ILE A 44 11.76 -8.12 -12.35
C ILE A 44 11.59 -7.28 -11.08
N TYR A 45 12.19 -7.71 -9.97
CA TYR A 45 12.14 -7.01 -8.70
C TYR A 45 12.76 -5.61 -8.82
N GLU A 46 13.95 -5.50 -9.41
CA GLU A 46 14.62 -4.21 -9.62
C GLU A 46 13.82 -3.28 -10.53
N GLY A 47 13.30 -3.79 -11.65
CA GLY A 47 12.46 -3.03 -12.57
C GLY A 47 11.19 -2.51 -11.91
N ALA A 48 10.53 -3.34 -11.08
CA ALA A 48 9.35 -2.94 -10.34
C ALA A 48 9.63 -1.86 -9.29
N LEU A 49 10.77 -1.94 -8.59
CA LEU A 49 11.18 -0.88 -7.66
C LEU A 49 11.48 0.45 -8.38
N ALA A 50 12.10 0.39 -9.56
CA ALA A 50 12.36 1.56 -10.39
C ALA A 50 11.03 2.20 -10.86
N PHE A 51 10.08 1.39 -11.32
CA PHE A 51 8.74 1.83 -11.70
C PHE A 51 8.00 2.50 -10.53
N LEU A 52 7.94 1.85 -9.36
CA LEU A 52 7.29 2.43 -8.17
C LEU A 52 7.87 3.78 -7.77
N LYS A 53 9.20 3.92 -7.84
CA LYS A 53 9.85 5.19 -7.50
C LYS A 53 9.44 6.30 -8.46
N ALA A 54 9.34 6.00 -9.76
CA ALA A 54 8.90 6.95 -10.77
C ALA A 54 7.41 7.31 -10.62
N GLU A 55 6.57 6.30 -10.42
CA GLU A 55 5.13 6.46 -10.20
C GLU A 55 4.85 7.29 -8.94
N TYR A 56 5.52 7.01 -7.82
CA TYR A 56 5.28 7.71 -6.57
C TYR A 56 5.75 9.15 -6.61
N LYS A 57 6.76 9.47 -7.42
CA LYS A 57 7.17 10.85 -7.66
C LYS A 57 6.04 11.64 -8.35
N LEU A 58 5.40 11.06 -9.36
CA LEU A 58 4.25 11.66 -10.04
C LEU A 58 3.03 11.76 -9.13
N LEU A 59 2.70 10.68 -8.40
CA LEU A 59 1.58 10.66 -7.46
C LEU A 59 1.76 11.69 -6.33
N THR A 60 2.98 11.92 -5.85
CA THR A 60 3.24 12.93 -4.81
C THR A 60 2.85 14.33 -5.30
N ILE A 61 3.19 14.67 -6.55
CA ILE A 61 2.82 15.96 -7.16
C ILE A 61 1.29 16.07 -7.25
N PHE A 62 0.62 15.01 -7.69
CA PHE A 62 -0.83 14.94 -7.75
C PHE A 62 -1.48 15.13 -6.37
N VAL A 63 -1.01 14.41 -5.35
CA VAL A 63 -1.53 14.50 -3.98
C VAL A 63 -1.41 15.92 -3.45
N ILE A 64 -0.27 16.59 -3.64
CA ILE A 64 -0.08 17.98 -3.23
C ILE A 64 -1.07 18.90 -3.95
N GLY A 65 -1.18 18.77 -5.28
CA GLY A 65 -2.11 19.59 -6.08
C GLY A 65 -3.58 19.38 -5.67
N ALA A 66 -4.00 18.13 -5.49
CA ALA A 66 -5.34 17.78 -5.02
C ALA A 66 -5.60 18.30 -3.60
N SER A 67 -4.62 18.21 -2.68
CA SER A 67 -4.73 18.77 -1.33
C SER A 67 -4.95 20.28 -1.33
N VAL A 68 -4.26 21.02 -2.20
CA VAL A 68 -4.47 22.48 -2.35
C VAL A 68 -5.87 22.77 -2.90
N ALA A 69 -6.32 22.02 -3.90
CA ALA A 69 -7.68 22.16 -4.46
C ALA A 69 -8.76 21.87 -3.40
N LEU A 70 -8.60 20.80 -2.61
CA LEU A 70 -9.51 20.45 -1.52
C LEU A 70 -9.50 21.49 -0.40
N ALA A 71 -8.34 22.08 -0.08
CA ALA A 71 -8.25 23.17 0.87
C ALA A 71 -9.03 24.40 0.38
N ALA A 72 -8.88 24.79 -0.88
CA ALA A 72 -9.63 25.90 -1.47
C ALA A 72 -11.16 25.65 -1.42
N ILE A 73 -11.60 24.44 -1.78
CA ILE A 73 -13.02 24.05 -1.69
C ILE A 73 -13.53 24.15 -0.24
N SER A 74 -12.72 23.76 0.74
CA SER A 74 -13.08 23.85 2.15
C SER A 74 -13.33 25.29 2.63
N PHE A 75 -12.78 26.31 1.96
CA PHE A 75 -13.04 27.71 2.29
C PHE A 75 -14.23 28.31 1.50
N ILE A 76 -14.58 27.73 0.36
CA ILE A 76 -15.66 28.22 -0.51
C ILE A 76 -17.01 27.59 -0.13
N VAL A 77 -17.01 26.31 0.25
CA VAL A 77 -18.23 25.53 0.50
C VAL A 77 -18.50 25.46 2.00
N PRO A 78 -19.57 26.09 2.52
CA PRO A 78 -19.84 26.17 3.96
C PRO A 78 -20.09 24.82 4.64
N THR A 79 -20.46 23.79 3.88
CA THR A 79 -20.70 22.43 4.38
C THR A 79 -19.43 21.59 4.47
N THR A 80 -18.28 22.12 4.08
CA THR A 80 -17.00 21.39 3.99
C THR A 80 -16.03 21.86 5.06
N HIS A 81 -15.34 20.92 5.70
CA HIS A 81 -14.37 21.21 6.77
C HIS A 81 -12.94 20.86 6.33
N ILE A 82 -11.93 21.59 6.82
CA ILE A 82 -10.51 21.37 6.45
C ILE A 82 -10.00 19.96 6.77
N LEU A 83 -10.76 19.21 7.58
CA LEU A 83 -10.48 17.81 7.92
C LEU A 83 -10.53 16.90 6.68
N ILE A 84 -11.20 17.30 5.60
CA ILE A 84 -11.18 16.55 4.33
C ILE A 84 -9.76 16.42 3.77
N VAL A 85 -8.93 17.46 3.93
CA VAL A 85 -7.54 17.47 3.43
C VAL A 85 -6.70 16.51 4.26
N VAL A 86 -6.89 16.53 5.58
CA VAL A 86 -6.21 15.62 6.51
C VAL A 86 -6.60 14.17 6.19
N ALA A 87 -7.89 13.88 6.07
CA ALA A 87 -8.39 12.56 5.73
C ALA A 87 -7.86 12.06 4.37
N PHE A 88 -7.81 12.94 3.36
CA PHE A 88 -7.26 12.63 2.05
C PHE A 88 -5.77 12.28 2.11
N ILE A 89 -4.95 13.08 2.79
CA ILE A 89 -3.51 12.83 2.91
C ILE A 89 -3.25 11.51 3.65
N PHE A 90 -3.98 11.24 4.74
CA PHE A 90 -3.90 9.97 5.46
C PHE A 90 -4.27 8.78 4.56
N GLY A 91 -5.37 8.90 3.80
CA GLY A 91 -5.79 7.87 2.86
C GLY A 91 -4.75 7.62 1.75
N ALA A 92 -4.21 8.69 1.17
CA ALA A 92 -3.18 8.62 0.14
C ALA A 92 -1.90 7.95 0.67
N PHE A 93 -1.48 8.28 1.89
CA PHE A 93 -0.32 7.66 2.54
C PHE A 93 -0.52 6.15 2.76
N PHE A 94 -1.66 5.74 3.34
CA PHE A 94 -1.92 4.31 3.56
C PHE A 94 -2.10 3.54 2.24
N SER A 95 -2.66 4.17 1.21
CA SER A 95 -2.76 3.59 -0.13
C SER A 95 -1.37 3.34 -0.75
N ALA A 96 -0.48 4.34 -0.70
CA ALA A 96 0.89 4.20 -1.16
C ALA A 96 1.66 3.16 -0.36
N LEU A 97 1.46 3.09 0.96
CA LEU A 97 2.10 2.08 1.80
C LEU A 97 1.65 0.67 1.40
N ALA A 98 0.34 0.47 1.20
CA ALA A 98 -0.23 -0.81 0.78
C ALA A 98 0.28 -1.23 -0.61
N GLY A 99 0.30 -0.32 -1.58
CA GLY A 99 0.79 -0.60 -2.94
C GLY A 99 2.27 -1.02 -2.96
N ASN A 100 3.12 -0.28 -2.24
CA ASN A 100 4.55 -0.59 -2.15
C ASN A 100 4.82 -1.95 -1.49
N MET A 101 4.09 -2.26 -0.41
CA MET A 101 4.19 -3.57 0.25
C MET A 101 3.72 -4.70 -0.68
N GLY A 102 2.58 -4.53 -1.33
CA GLY A 102 2.00 -5.53 -2.23
C GLY A 102 2.93 -5.86 -3.39
N MET A 103 3.44 -4.85 -4.08
CA MET A 103 4.32 -5.07 -5.24
C MET A 103 5.63 -5.78 -4.84
N LYS A 104 6.24 -5.39 -3.72
CA LYS A 104 7.46 -6.05 -3.21
C LYS A 104 7.25 -7.51 -2.85
N ILE A 105 6.07 -7.86 -2.35
CA ILE A 105 5.74 -9.26 -2.04
C ILE A 105 5.53 -10.00 -3.36
N ALA A 106 4.65 -9.52 -4.23
CA ALA A 106 4.32 -10.17 -5.51
C ALA A 106 5.56 -10.47 -6.37
N THR A 107 6.45 -9.49 -6.49
CA THR A 107 7.69 -9.62 -7.29
C THR A 107 8.70 -10.58 -6.68
N LYS A 108 8.72 -10.75 -5.35
CA LYS A 108 9.56 -11.77 -4.71
C LYS A 108 8.92 -13.15 -4.72
N THR A 109 7.59 -13.24 -4.73
CA THR A 109 6.89 -14.52 -4.63
C THR A 109 6.65 -15.18 -5.98
N ASN A 110 6.74 -14.46 -7.10
CA ASN A 110 6.53 -15.00 -8.45
C ASN A 110 7.33 -16.30 -8.72
N VAL A 111 8.61 -16.30 -8.43
CA VAL A 111 9.52 -17.43 -8.67
C VAL A 111 9.20 -18.63 -7.78
N ARG A 112 8.68 -18.37 -6.58
CA ARG A 112 8.28 -19.39 -5.61
C ARG A 112 6.98 -20.08 -6.00
N THR A 113 6.15 -19.43 -6.82
CA THR A 113 4.93 -20.02 -7.37
C THR A 113 5.21 -20.85 -8.62
N THR A 114 6.23 -20.46 -9.39
CA THR A 114 6.64 -21.19 -10.59
C THR A 114 7.42 -22.46 -10.28
N GLN A 115 8.18 -22.48 -9.18
CA GLN A 115 8.83 -23.69 -8.67
C GLN A 115 7.80 -24.75 -8.24
#